data_AF-A0A1J3K2Q4-F1
#
_entry.id   AF-A0A1J3K2Q4-F1
#
_cell.length_a   1.000
_cell.length_b   1.000
_cell.length_c   1.000
_cell.angle_alpha   90.00
_cell.angle_beta   90.00
_cell.angle_gamma   90.00
#
_symmetry.space_group_name_H-M   'P 1'
#
loop_
_entity.id
_entity.type
_entity.pdbx_description
1 polymer ?
#
loop_
_entity_poly.entity_id
_entity_poly.type
_entity_poly.pdbx_seq_one_letter_code
_entity_poly.pdbx_strand_id
1 'polypeptide(L)'
;QSLPGLLKNSPNLETLVLQGLGHKATDRCGDMCLCEPFEEEMEEEEEIPPCCLSSSPVKVLKILKFGKIYDDEIEQVKLFLEMMPNLEQLIIHCCRSFDKDLVEVSNQF
;
A
#
# COMPACT_ATOMS: atom_id res chain seq x y z
N GLN A 1 0.21 -1.35 -16.31
CA GLN A 1 0.43 -2.73 -15.82
C GLN A 1 -0.18 -2.81 -14.44
N SER A 2 -0.95 -3.86 -14.11
CA SER A 2 -1.45 -4.05 -12.74
C SER A 2 -0.38 -4.71 -11.87
N LEU A 3 -0.44 -4.48 -10.56
CA LEU A 3 0.53 -5.02 -9.63
C LEU A 3 0.48 -6.56 -9.53
N PRO A 4 -0.70 -7.23 -9.52
CA PRO A 4 -0.78 -8.69 -9.58
C PRO A 4 -0.13 -9.27 -10.85
N GLY A 5 -0.34 -8.61 -11.99
CA GLY A 5 0.27 -9.00 -13.25
C GLY A 5 1.79 -8.84 -13.26
N LEU A 6 2.33 -7.85 -12.54
CA LEU A 6 3.77 -7.68 -12.37
C LEU A 6 4.36 -8.82 -11.55
N LEU A 7 3.77 -9.14 -10.39
CA LEU A 7 4.26 -10.20 -9.51
C LEU A 7 4.21 -11.58 -10.19
N LYS A 8 3.09 -11.90 -10.84
CA LYS A 8 2.92 -13.19 -11.55
C LYS A 8 3.95 -13.41 -12.66
N ASN A 9 4.34 -12.34 -13.36
CA ASN A 9 5.28 -12.44 -14.48
C ASN A 9 6.75 -12.23 -14.06
N SER A 10 7.02 -11.97 -12.78
CA SER A 10 8.36 -11.62 -12.29
C SER A 10 8.77 -12.51 -11.11
N PRO A 11 9.01 -13.81 -11.32
CA PRO A 11 9.30 -14.76 -10.24
C PRO A 11 10.62 -14.50 -9.48
N ASN A 12 11.47 -13.60 -9.98
CA ASN A 12 12.72 -13.19 -9.35
C ASN A 12 12.68 -11.73 -8.82
N LEU A 13 11.50 -11.12 -8.73
CA LEU A 13 11.37 -9.72 -8.30
C LEU A 13 11.60 -9.61 -6.79
N GLU A 14 12.82 -9.28 -6.38
CA GLU A 14 13.15 -9.13 -4.96
C GLU A 14 12.81 -7.74 -4.41
N THR A 15 12.77 -6.71 -5.25
CA THR A 15 12.49 -5.32 -4.84
C THR A 15 11.31 -4.74 -5.60
N LEU A 16 10.31 -4.28 -4.86
CA LEU A 16 9.15 -3.56 -5.39
C LEU A 16 9.20 -2.09 -4.95
N VAL A 17 9.00 -1.17 -5.88
CA VAL A 17 8.94 0.27 -5.61
C VAL A 17 7.58 0.80 -6.05
N LEU A 18 6.82 1.35 -5.11
CA LEU A 18 5.52 1.98 -5.32
C LEU A 18 5.64 3.49 -5.12
N GLN A 19 4.88 4.26 -5.90
CA GLN A 19 4.83 5.71 -5.79
C GLN A 19 3.42 6.15 -5.35
N GLY A 20 3.25 6.36 -4.06
CA GLY A 20 1.95 6.41 -3.39
C GLY A 20 1.32 5.03 -3.32
N LEU A 21 0.38 4.86 -2.39
CA LEU A 21 -0.51 3.68 -2.34
C LEU A 21 -1.93 4.03 -2.79
N GLY A 22 -2.23 5.33 -2.74
CA GLY A 22 -3.45 5.90 -3.26
C GLY A 22 -3.75 5.62 -4.72
N HIS A 23 -4.93 5.07 -4.99
CA HIS A 23 -5.47 4.99 -6.33
C HIS A 23 -7.00 5.00 -6.29
N LYS A 24 -7.61 5.38 -7.42
CA LYS A 24 -9.05 5.22 -7.61
C LYS A 24 -9.36 3.74 -7.72
N ALA A 25 -10.33 3.24 -6.95
CA ALA A 25 -10.79 1.87 -7.05
C ALA A 25 -11.21 1.54 -8.49
N THR A 26 -10.75 0.40 -8.99
CA THR A 26 -11.09 -0.12 -10.31
C THR A 26 -11.22 -1.64 -10.23
N ASP A 27 -11.94 -2.22 -11.18
CA ASP A 27 -12.03 -3.67 -11.44
C ASP A 27 -10.66 -4.37 -11.63
N ARG A 28 -9.58 -3.60 -11.79
CA ARG A 28 -8.21 -4.08 -12.00
C ARG A 28 -7.37 -4.13 -10.74
N CYS A 29 -7.90 -3.67 -9.61
CA CYS A 29 -7.17 -3.70 -8.35
C CYS A 29 -6.99 -5.13 -7.83
N GLY A 30 -7.95 -6.01 -8.11
CA GLY A 30 -7.91 -7.41 -7.72
C GLY A 30 -7.93 -7.58 -6.20
N ASP A 31 -7.29 -8.64 -5.73
CA ASP A 31 -7.17 -9.08 -4.33
C ASP A 31 -6.15 -8.26 -3.51
N MET A 32 -5.73 -7.09 -4.00
CA MET A 32 -4.48 -6.46 -3.58
C MET A 32 -4.64 -5.11 -2.88
N CYS A 33 -5.81 -4.47 -2.96
CA CYS A 33 -6.12 -3.22 -2.29
C CYS A 33 -7.32 -3.37 -1.36
N LEU A 34 -7.43 -2.50 -0.35
CA LEU A 34 -8.66 -2.31 0.44
C LEU A 34 -9.68 -1.37 -0.23
N CYS A 35 -9.47 -1.05 -1.51
CA CYS A 35 -10.19 0.00 -2.22
C CYS A 35 -11.56 -0.43 -2.78
N GLU A 36 -11.83 -1.73 -2.86
CA GLU A 36 -13.20 -2.24 -2.80
C GLU A 36 -13.38 -2.90 -1.43
N PRO A 37 -14.52 -2.69 -0.75
CA PRO A 37 -14.81 -3.45 0.44
C PRO A 37 -14.83 -4.93 0.04
N PHE A 38 -14.20 -5.77 0.85
CA PHE A 38 -14.51 -7.21 0.93
C PHE A 38 -15.96 -7.34 1.46
N GLU A 39 -16.92 -6.85 0.68
CA GLU A 39 -18.34 -6.96 0.96
C GLU A 39 -18.76 -8.33 0.41
N GLU A 40 -19.05 -9.24 1.36
CA GLU A 40 -20.06 -10.33 1.28
C GLU A 40 -19.63 -11.78 1.60
N GLU A 41 -18.34 -12.10 1.80
CA GLU A 41 -17.94 -13.51 2.07
C GLU A 41 -17.05 -13.72 3.31
N MET A 42 -17.18 -12.88 4.35
CA MET A 42 -16.74 -13.25 5.71
C MET A 42 -17.92 -13.78 6.53
N GLU A 43 -18.60 -14.79 6.01
CA GLU A 43 -19.38 -15.69 6.86
C GLU A 43 -18.40 -16.75 7.40
N GLU A 44 -18.10 -16.64 8.70
CA GLU A 44 -17.64 -17.74 9.56
C GLU A 44 -16.57 -18.68 8.97
N GLU A 45 -15.36 -18.17 8.72
CA GLU A 45 -14.09 -18.85 9.01
C GLU A 45 -12.94 -17.89 8.69
N GLU A 46 -11.91 -17.87 9.55
CA GLU A 46 -10.73 -16.99 9.48
C GLU A 46 -9.80 -17.32 8.29
N GLU A 47 -10.32 -17.39 7.06
CA GLU A 47 -9.48 -17.57 5.88
C GLU A 47 -9.27 -16.24 5.16
N ILE A 48 -8.06 -15.72 5.34
CA ILE A 48 -7.59 -14.59 4.55
C ILE A 48 -7.63 -15.01 3.06
N PRO A 49 -8.39 -14.31 2.20
CA PRO A 49 -8.58 -14.72 0.82
C PRO A 49 -7.23 -14.82 0.09
N PRO A 50 -7.05 -15.82 -0.81
CA PRO A 50 -5.77 -16.10 -1.42
C PRO A 50 -5.30 -14.91 -2.27
N CYS A 51 -4.35 -14.14 -1.72
CA CYS A 51 -3.79 -12.97 -2.37
C CYS A 51 -2.52 -13.32 -3.14
N CYS A 52 -2.35 -12.77 -4.35
CA CYS A 52 -1.11 -12.90 -5.12
C CYS A 52 0.17 -12.46 -4.36
N LEU A 53 0.01 -11.63 -3.31
CA LEU A 53 1.07 -11.20 -2.40
C LEU A 53 1.71 -12.36 -1.62
N SER A 54 0.93 -13.37 -1.24
CA SER A 54 1.40 -14.52 -0.44
C SER A 54 2.47 -15.34 -1.17
N SER A 55 2.35 -15.40 -2.50
CA SER A 55 3.29 -16.07 -3.40
C SER A 55 4.46 -15.18 -3.85
N SER A 56 4.49 -13.92 -3.45
CA SER A 56 5.45 -12.94 -3.96
C SER A 56 6.88 -13.24 -3.46
N PRO A 57 7.89 -13.22 -4.35
CA PRO A 57 9.31 -13.34 -3.97
C PRO A 57 9.90 -12.04 -3.43
N VAL A 58 9.12 -10.96 -3.34
CA VAL A 58 9.59 -9.64 -2.94
C VAL A 58 10.05 -9.64 -1.49
N LYS A 59 11.29 -9.22 -1.28
CA LYS A 59 11.94 -9.05 0.02
C LYS A 59 12.02 -7.60 0.47
N VAL A 60 12.01 -6.66 -0.48
CA VAL A 60 12.12 -5.23 -0.20
C VAL A 60 10.96 -4.49 -0.84
N LEU A 61 10.13 -3.86 -0.01
CA LEU A 61 9.06 -2.96 -0.45
C LEU A 61 9.46 -1.51 -0.14
N LYS A 62 9.52 -0.68 -1.18
CA LYS A 62 9.75 0.77 -1.06
C LYS A 62 8.50 1.53 -1.44
N ILE A 63 8.01 2.38 -0.55
CA ILE A 63 6.85 3.24 -0.82
C ILE A 63 7.32 4.69 -0.82
N LEU A 64 7.26 5.32 -1.99
CA LEU A 64 7.60 6.72 -2.18
C LEU A 64 6.35 7.58 -2.02
N LYS A 65 6.50 8.83 -1.57
CA LYS A 65 5.40 9.82 -1.49
C LYS A 65 4.23 9.36 -0.60
N PHE A 66 4.53 8.61 0.45
CA PHE A 66 3.55 8.21 1.45
C PHE A 66 2.98 9.42 2.22
N GLY A 67 1.71 9.35 2.60
CA GLY A 67 0.99 10.36 3.38
C GLY A 67 0.52 11.57 2.58
N LYS A 68 0.37 11.44 1.26
CA LYS A 68 0.02 12.56 0.37
C LYS A 68 -1.38 12.52 -0.21
N ILE A 69 -1.97 11.33 -0.36
CA ILE A 69 -3.07 11.15 -1.30
C ILE A 69 -4.34 10.61 -0.62
N TYR A 70 -4.26 9.70 0.35
CA TYR A 70 -5.43 9.12 1.03
C TYR A 70 -5.12 8.71 2.47
N ASP A 71 -6.14 8.69 3.33
CA ASP A 71 -6.00 8.30 4.74
C ASP A 71 -5.76 6.78 4.93
N ASP A 72 -6.18 5.98 3.95
CA ASP A 72 -6.14 4.51 4.03
C ASP A 72 -4.77 3.89 3.66
N GLU A 73 -3.76 4.73 3.38
CA GLU A 73 -2.41 4.24 3.03
C GLU A 73 -1.79 3.43 4.19
N ILE A 74 -2.16 3.71 5.44
CA ILE A 74 -1.70 2.95 6.62
C ILE A 74 -2.28 1.53 6.63
N GLU A 75 -3.58 1.38 6.38
CA GLU A 75 -4.23 0.06 6.37
C GLU A 75 -3.70 -0.79 5.21
N GLN A 76 -3.46 -0.15 4.06
CA GLN A 76 -2.83 -0.81 2.92
C GLN A 76 -1.39 -1.29 3.24
N VAL A 77 -0.62 -0.56 4.05
CA VAL A 77 0.69 -1.02 4.53
C VAL A 77 0.56 -2.23 5.45
N LYS A 78 -0.41 -2.24 6.36
CA LYS A 78 -0.66 -3.39 7.24
C LYS A 78 -0.99 -4.64 6.41
N LEU A 79 -1.85 -4.49 5.40
CA LEU A 79 -2.17 -5.57 4.48
C LEU A 79 -0.91 -6.13 3.79
N PHE A 80 0.00 -5.28 3.30
CA PHE A 80 1.25 -5.78 2.71
C PHE A 80 2.13 -6.53 3.70
N LEU A 81 2.21 -6.07 4.96
CA LEU A 81 2.99 -6.74 6.00
C LEU A 81 2.43 -8.12 6.36
N GLU A 82 1.10 -8.25 6.36
CA GLU A 82 0.40 -9.51 6.65
C GLU A 82 0.49 -10.49 5.48
N MET A 83 0.35 -9.99 4.25
CA MET A 83 0.21 -10.83 3.05
C MET A 83 1.53 -11.17 2.35
N MET A 84 2.65 -10.53 2.68
CA MET A 84 3.94 -10.76 2.02
C MET A 84 4.91 -11.51 2.95
N PRO A 85 4.85 -12.86 3.01
CA PRO A 85 5.62 -13.64 3.98
C PRO A 85 7.14 -13.54 3.77
N ASN A 86 7.59 -13.21 2.56
CA ASN A 86 9.00 -13.06 2.22
C ASN A 86 9.53 -11.63 2.43
N LEU A 87 8.69 -10.70 2.90
CA LEU A 87 9.09 -9.31 3.05
C LEU A 87 10.06 -9.15 4.23
N GLU A 88 11.30 -8.81 3.92
CA GLU A 88 12.36 -8.60 4.91
C GLU A 88 12.51 -7.12 5.28
N GLN A 89 12.21 -6.21 4.35
CA GLN A 89 12.44 -4.77 4.52
C GLN A 89 11.30 -3.94 3.94
N LEU A 90 10.77 -3.04 4.76
CA LEU A 90 9.82 -2.00 4.35
C LEU A 90 10.48 -0.62 4.50
N ILE A 91 10.56 0.13 3.40
CA ILE A 91 11.14 1.48 3.38
C ILE A 91 10.07 2.47 2.94
N ILE A 92 9.68 3.36 3.84
CA ILE A 92 8.66 4.38 3.56
C ILE A 92 9.33 5.75 3.46
N HIS A 93 9.15 6.41 2.33
CA HIS A 93 9.55 7.80 2.13
C HIS A 93 8.30 8.69 2.20
N CYS A 94 8.07 9.25 3.38
CA CYS A 94 7.01 10.23 3.58
C CYS A 94 7.37 11.54 2.87
N CYS A 95 6.41 12.13 2.18
CA CYS A 95 6.56 13.52 1.78
C CYS A 95 6.21 14.41 2.97
N ARG A 96 7.21 14.84 3.74
CA ARG A 96 7.04 15.97 4.66
C ARG A 96 6.67 17.21 3.86
N SER A 97 5.39 17.57 3.81
CA SER A 97 5.01 18.97 3.61
C SER A 97 5.01 19.65 4.97
N PHE A 98 6.20 19.95 5.51
CA PHE A 98 6.29 21.07 6.43
C PHE A 98 6.48 22.29 5.55
N ASP A 99 5.43 23.11 5.45
CA ASP A 99 5.47 24.57 5.43
C ASP A 99 4.19 25.09 4.79
N LYS A 100 3.15 25.34 5.61
CA LYS A 100 2.18 26.41 5.37
C LYS A 100 1.20 26.74 6.51
N ASP A 101 1.12 25.94 7.57
CA ASP A 101 0.20 26.26 8.70
C ASP A 101 0.92 26.70 9.98
N LEU A 102 2.15 27.21 9.86
CA LEU A 102 2.93 27.73 11.00
C LEU A 102 3.59 29.08 10.67
N VAL A 103 2.84 29.99 10.05
CA VAL A 103 3.11 31.41 10.25
C VAL A 103 2.38 31.82 11.51
N GLU A 104 3.15 31.79 12.60
CA GLU A 104 2.85 32.44 13.87
C GLU A 104 2.15 33.80 13.66
N VAL A 105 1.06 33.96 14.39
CA VAL A 105 0.50 35.24 14.79
C VAL A 105 1.61 36.05 15.47
N SER A 106 2.17 37.04 14.78
CA SER A 106 2.80 38.18 15.45
C SER A 106 2.84 39.41 14.55
N ASN A 107 2.33 40.50 15.12
CA ASN A 107 2.34 41.89 14.69
C ASN A 107 1.26 42.32 13.68
N GLN A 108 0.03 42.42 14.18
CA GLN A 108 -0.82 43.56 13.82
C GLN A 108 -0.88 44.52 15.01
N PHE A 109 -0.20 45.66 14.81
CA PHE A 109 -0.34 47.00 15.40
C PHE A 109 -0.78 47.18 16.86
#